data_AF-A2QPU6-F1
#
_entry.id   AF-A2QPU6-F1
#
_cell.length_a   1.000
_cell.length_b   1.000
_cell.length_c   1.000
_cell.angle_alpha   90.00
_cell.angle_beta   90.00
_cell.angle_gamma   90.00
#
_symmetry.space_group_name_H-M   'P 1'
#
loop_
_entity.id
_entity.type
_entity.pdbx_description
1 polymer ?
#
loop_
_entity_poly.entity_id
_entity_poly.type
_entity_poly.pdbx_seq_one_letter_code
_entity_poly.pdbx_strand_id
1 'polypeptide(L)'
;MAGTAKPPSSPEVQNALARARESDSGPDADTMAILEGSVHGLWHRIRTEPEYVLNQKEFALFNYFIIRYKKEPECKRAVEQFWNHYRADDSATNGSKT
;
A
#
# COMPACT_ATOMS: atom_id res chain seq x y z
N MET A 1 21.93 7.95 8.66
CA MET A 1 20.91 8.99 8.90
C MET A 1 19.58 8.44 8.43
N ALA A 2 18.71 8.02 9.35
CA ALA A 2 17.42 7.43 9.00
C ALA A 2 16.42 8.57 8.74
N GLY A 3 16.33 9.03 7.49
CA GLY A 3 15.18 9.82 7.05
C GLY A 3 13.96 8.95 7.28
N THR A 4 13.16 9.29 8.29
CA THR A 4 12.05 8.48 8.76
C THR A 4 11.05 8.31 7.63
N ALA A 5 11.09 7.16 6.95
CA ALA A 5 10.08 6.77 5.99
C ALA A 5 8.72 6.94 6.68
N LYS A 6 7.87 7.81 6.09
CA LYS A 6 6.58 8.11 6.70
C LYS A 6 5.71 6.85 6.66
N PRO A 7 4.84 6.66 7.67
CA PRO A 7 3.97 5.51 7.66
C PRO A 7 3.12 5.56 6.38
N PRO A 8 3.02 4.47 5.62
CA PRO A 8 2.28 4.44 4.36
C PRO A 8 0.79 4.79 4.50
N SER A 9 0.23 4.59 5.70
CA SER A 9 -1.14 4.95 6.08
C SER A 9 -1.30 6.40 6.59
N SER A 10 -0.21 7.16 6.69
CA SER A 10 -0.20 8.55 7.17
C SER A 10 -0.99 9.48 6.23
N PRO A 11 -1.73 10.48 6.76
CA PRO A 11 -2.45 11.45 5.94
C PRO A 11 -1.57 12.15 4.92
N GLU A 12 -0.29 12.37 5.21
CA GLU A 12 0.61 13.02 4.27
C GLU A 12 0.91 12.14 3.04
N VAL A 13 1.14 10.84 3.25
CA VAL A 13 1.38 9.88 2.16
C VAL A 13 0.11 9.71 1.32
N GLN A 14 -1.06 9.68 1.97
CA GLN A 14 -2.34 9.59 1.28
C GLN A 14 -2.64 10.85 0.46
N ASN A 15 -2.29 12.03 0.99
CA ASN A 15 -2.43 13.29 0.26
C ASN A 15 -1.46 13.37 -0.93
N ALA A 16 -0.21 12.96 -0.74
CA ALA A 16 0.78 12.82 -1.82
C ALA A 16 0.29 11.84 -2.90
N LEU A 17 -0.31 10.72 -2.50
CA LEU A 17 -0.85 9.72 -3.41
C LEU A 17 -2.05 10.26 -4.21
N ALA A 18 -2.93 11.04 -3.58
CA ALA A 18 -4.04 11.71 -4.26
C ALA A 18 -3.50 12.67 -5.33
N ARG A 19 -2.57 13.56 -4.97
CA ARG A 19 -1.92 14.48 -5.92
C ARG A 19 -1.24 13.74 -7.08
N ALA A 20 -0.55 12.64 -6.79
CA ALA A 20 0.13 11.84 -7.80
C ALA A 20 -0.83 11.15 -8.78
N ARG A 21 -2.07 10.88 -8.36
CA ARG A 21 -3.13 10.31 -9.20
C ARG A 21 -3.90 11.37 -9.98
N GLU A 22 -4.07 12.56 -9.38
CA GLU A 22 -4.74 13.70 -10.00
C GLU A 22 -3.86 14.40 -11.05
N SER A 23 -2.53 14.23 -10.98
CA SER A 23 -1.61 14.82 -11.94
C SER A 23 -1.61 14.07 -13.29
N ASP A 24 -1.95 14.80 -14.35
CA ASP A 24 -1.94 14.29 -15.73
C ASP A 24 -0.51 14.03 -16.25
N SER A 25 0.46 14.85 -15.82
CA SER A 25 1.88 14.74 -16.21
C SER A 25 2.70 13.84 -15.25
N GLY A 26 2.09 13.40 -14.16
CA GLY A 26 2.75 12.65 -13.08
C GLY A 26 3.12 13.53 -11.87
N PRO A 27 3.46 12.92 -10.71
CA PRO A 27 3.76 13.65 -9.48
C PRO A 27 5.07 14.44 -9.57
N ASP A 28 5.11 15.58 -8.86
CA ASP A 28 6.35 16.34 -8.64
C ASP A 28 7.40 15.52 -7.89
N ALA A 29 8.67 15.92 -7.99
CA ALA A 29 9.80 15.23 -7.38
C ALA A 29 9.64 15.04 -5.85
N ASP A 30 9.14 16.05 -5.13
CA ASP A 30 8.87 15.96 -3.69
C ASP A 30 7.77 14.95 -3.36
N THR A 31 6.68 14.97 -4.13
CA THR A 31 5.57 14.01 -3.98
C THR A 31 6.08 12.60 -4.24
N MET A 32 6.86 12.40 -5.30
CA MET A 32 7.46 11.10 -5.61
C MET A 32 8.40 10.63 -4.49
N ALA A 33 9.26 11.50 -3.95
CA ALA A 33 10.20 11.16 -2.88
C ALA A 33 9.49 10.66 -1.61
N ILE A 34 8.37 11.28 -1.23
CA ILE A 34 7.55 10.83 -0.09
C ILE A 34 6.97 9.44 -0.34
N LEU A 35 6.39 9.24 -1.53
CA LEU A 35 5.77 7.97 -1.91
C LEU A 35 6.80 6.84 -2.01
N GLU A 36 7.96 7.10 -2.60
CA GLU A 36 9.05 6.13 -2.75
C GLU A 36 9.67 5.73 -1.40
N GLY A 37 9.92 6.70 -0.52
CA GLY A 37 10.42 6.39 0.83
C GLY A 37 9.44 5.51 1.61
N SER A 38 8.15 5.82 1.52
CA SER A 38 7.10 5.10 2.24
C SER A 38 6.87 3.69 1.68
N VAL A 39 6.81 3.55 0.34
CA VAL A 39 6.61 2.23 -0.30
C VAL A 39 7.84 1.33 -0.13
N HIS A 40 9.05 1.89 -0.09
CA HIS A 40 10.25 1.09 0.13
C HIS A 40 10.26 0.48 1.54
N GLY A 41 9.88 1.26 2.56
CA GLY A 41 9.70 0.77 3.92
C GLY A 41 8.60 -0.30 4.01
N LEU A 42 7.46 -0.08 3.34
CA LEU A 42 6.36 -1.04 3.27
C LEU A 42 6.77 -2.34 2.59
N TRP A 43 7.46 -2.25 1.46
CA TRP A 43 7.94 -3.42 0.71
C TRP A 43 8.99 -4.23 1.48
N HIS A 44 9.83 -3.56 2.26
CA HIS A 44 10.74 -4.26 3.17
C HIS A 44 9.96 -5.12 4.17
N ARG A 45 8.92 -4.56 4.81
CA ARG A 45 8.06 -5.30 5.75
C ARG A 45 7.35 -6.50 5.11
N ILE A 46 6.75 -6.33 3.94
CA ILE A 46 6.08 -7.43 3.20
C ILE A 46 7.04 -8.62 2.95
N ARG A 47 8.33 -8.33 2.73
CA ARG A 47 9.35 -9.37 2.51
C ARG A 47 9.84 -10.00 3.81
N THR A 48 10.02 -9.22 4.86
CA THR A 48 10.51 -9.71 6.16
C THR A 48 9.43 -10.42 6.97
N GLU A 49 8.18 -10.01 6.81
CA GLU A 49 7.03 -10.47 7.59
C GLU A 49 6.00 -11.09 6.64
N PRO A 50 6.06 -12.41 6.39
CA PRO A 50 5.18 -13.06 5.42
C PRO A 50 3.71 -13.07 5.85
N GLU A 51 3.43 -12.94 7.15
CA GLU A 51 2.09 -12.90 7.76
C GLU A 51 1.49 -11.49 7.79
N TYR A 52 2.25 -10.47 7.36
CA TYR A 52 1.78 -9.09 7.39
C TYR A 52 0.70 -8.86 6.32
N VAL A 53 -0.48 -8.43 6.78
CA VAL A 53 -1.63 -8.10 5.92
C VAL A 53 -1.72 -6.58 5.77
N LEU A 54 -1.75 -6.11 4.53
CA LEU A 54 -1.90 -4.70 4.19
C LEU A 54 -3.29 -4.20 4.58
N ASN A 55 -3.38 -2.98 5.13
CA ASN A 55 -4.68 -2.29 5.20
C ASN A 55 -5.00 -1.55 3.89
N GLN A 56 -6.22 -1.04 3.76
CA GLN A 56 -6.69 -0.38 2.53
C GLN A 56 -5.80 0.79 2.08
N LYS A 57 -5.30 1.60 3.02
CA LYS A 57 -4.45 2.78 2.73
C LYS A 57 -3.05 2.36 2.28
N GLU A 58 -2.50 1.34 2.93
CA GLU A 58 -1.21 0.74 2.57
C GLU A 58 -1.29 0.06 1.21
N PHE A 59 -2.37 -0.68 0.97
CA PHE A 59 -2.63 -1.31 -0.31
C PHE A 59 -2.78 -0.28 -1.42
N ALA A 60 -3.42 0.86 -1.18
CA ALA A 60 -3.54 1.93 -2.18
C ALA A 60 -2.18 2.49 -2.64
N LEU A 61 -1.24 2.67 -1.70
CA LEU A 61 0.14 3.06 -2.00
C LEU A 61 0.88 1.94 -2.73
N PHE A 62 0.80 0.71 -2.21
CA PHE A 62 1.45 -0.45 -2.82
C PHE A 62 0.96 -0.68 -4.25
N ASN A 63 -0.36 -0.57 -4.48
CA ASN A 63 -1.00 -0.74 -5.77
C ASN A 63 -0.53 0.30 -6.79
N TYR A 64 -0.23 1.52 -6.36
CA TYR A 64 0.35 2.54 -7.24
C TYR A 64 1.72 2.12 -7.81
N PHE A 65 2.52 1.38 -7.02
CA PHE A 65 3.84 0.88 -7.45
C PHE A 65 3.83 -0.60 -7.87
N ILE A 66 2.67 -1.25 -7.96
CA ILE A 66 2.56 -2.71 -8.17
C ILE A 66 3.25 -3.16 -9.45
N ILE A 67 3.26 -2.32 -10.50
CA ILE A 67 3.88 -2.64 -11.78
C ILE A 67 5.39 -2.90 -11.63
N ARG A 68 6.05 -2.24 -10.66
CA ARG A 68 7.48 -2.43 -10.37
C ARG A 68 7.75 -3.78 -9.69
N TYR A 69 6.83 -4.25 -8.85
CA TYR A 69 7.01 -5.45 -8.02
C TYR A 69 6.26 -6.68 -8.53
N LYS A 70 5.40 -6.57 -9.55
CA LYS A 70 4.52 -7.65 -10.04
C LYS A 70 5.23 -8.95 -10.43
N LYS A 71 6.54 -8.89 -10.72
CA LYS A 71 7.34 -10.06 -11.08
C LYS A 71 7.77 -10.87 -9.85
N GLU A 72 7.78 -10.24 -8.68
CA GLU A 72 8.22 -10.85 -7.43
C GLU A 72 7.10 -11.74 -6.84
N PRO A 73 7.44 -12.95 -6.34
CA PRO A 73 6.44 -13.84 -5.74
C PRO A 73 5.79 -13.23 -4.48
N GLU A 74 6.53 -12.44 -3.72
CA GLU A 74 6.04 -11.75 -2.52
C GLU A 74 4.94 -10.74 -2.87
N CYS A 75 4.97 -10.15 -4.06
CA CYS A 75 3.94 -9.21 -4.52
C CYS A 75 2.62 -9.94 -4.70
N LYS A 76 2.63 -11.12 -5.34
CA LYS A 76 1.43 -11.93 -5.54
C LYS A 76 0.84 -12.36 -4.21
N ARG A 77 1.68 -12.89 -3.33
CA ARG A 77 1.30 -13.30 -1.97
C ARG A 77 0.67 -12.15 -1.18
N ALA A 78 1.26 -10.96 -1.20
CA ALA A 78 0.73 -9.80 -0.47
C ALA A 78 -0.65 -9.36 -0.98
N VAL A 79 -0.86 -9.39 -2.30
CA VAL A 79 -2.16 -9.08 -2.93
C VAL A 79 -3.20 -10.14 -2.57
N GLU A 80 -2.84 -11.42 -2.65
CA GLU A 80 -3.72 -12.53 -2.28
C GLU A 80 -4.15 -12.45 -0.81
N GLN A 81 -3.20 -12.19 0.11
CA GLN A 81 -3.50 -12.02 1.54
C GLN A 81 -4.42 -10.83 1.80
N PHE A 82 -4.18 -9.69 1.14
CA PHE A 82 -5.05 -8.52 1.23
C PHE A 82 -6.49 -8.86 0.85
N TRP A 83 -6.70 -9.47 -0.33
CA TRP A 83 -8.05 -9.81 -0.78
C TRP A 83 -8.71 -10.91 0.07
N ASN A 84 -7.94 -11.88 0.55
CA ASN A 84 -8.45 -12.92 1.44
C ASN A 84 -8.98 -12.31 2.76
N HIS A 85 -8.21 -11.40 3.37
CA HIS A 85 -8.63 -10.69 4.57
C HIS A 85 -9.82 -9.75 4.30
N TYR A 86 -9.78 -9.01 3.19
CA TYR A 86 -10.85 -8.07 2.82
C TYR A 86 -12.20 -8.78 2.63
N ARG A 87 -12.21 -9.96 1.99
CA ARG A 87 -13.43 -10.76 1.80
C ARG A 87 -13.93 -11.41 3.09
N ALA A 88 -13.01 -11.82 3.98
CA ALA A 88 -13.39 -12.37 5.28
C ALA A 88 -14.09 -11.31 6.15
N ASP A 89 -13.57 -10.09 6.17
CA ASP A 89 -14.15 -8.95 6.91
C ASP A 89 -15.54 -8.54 6.36
N ASP A 90 -15.69 -8.51 5.04
CA ASP A 90 -16.98 -8.26 4.36
C ASP A 90 -18.02 -9.35 4.69
N SER A 91 -17.60 -10.62 4.68
CA SER A 91 -18.47 -11.76 5.00
C SER A 91 -18.90 -11.81 6.47
N ALA A 92 -18.08 -11.29 7.39
CA ALA A 92 -18.43 -11.19 8.81
C ALA A 92 -19.45 -10.06 9.07
N THR A 93 -19.42 -9.00 8.25
CA THR A 93 -20.27 -7.82 8.43
C THR A 93 -21.67 -8.01 7.83
N ASN A 94 -21.82 -8.84 6.79
CA ASN A 94 -23.11 -9.06 6.12
C ASN A 94 -23.97 -10.21 6.71
N GLY A 95 -23.56 -10.78 7.84
CA GLY A 95 -24.27 -11.89 8.51
C GLY A 95 -25.30 -11.49 9.58
N SER A 96 -25.53 -10.19 9.81
CA SER A 96 -26.48 -9.71 10.83
C SER A 96 -27.63 -8.94 10.18
N LYS A 97 -28.59 -9.68 9.63
CA LYS A 97 -29.95 -9.18 9.41
C LYS A 97 -30.95 -10.27 9.80
N THR A 98 -31.20 -10.37 11.11
CA THR A 98 -32.39 -11.01 11.68
C THR A 98 -33.60 -10.10 11.55
#